data_AF-A0A821XR83-F1
#
_entry.id   AF-A0A821XR83-F1
#
_cell.length_a   1.000
_cell.length_b   1.000
_cell.length_c   1.000
_cell.angle_alpha   90.00
_cell.angle_beta   90.00
_cell.angle_gamma   90.00
#
_symmetry.space_group_name_H-M   'P 1'
#
loop_
_entity.id
_entity.type
_entity.pdbx_description
1 polymer ?
#
loop_
_entity_poly.entity_id
_entity_poly.type
_entity_poly.pdbx_seq_one_letter_code
_entity_poly.pdbx_strand_id
1 'polypeptide(L)'
;MATATRGEGEATVQRILRITDVAQESLEILAPIGGYSRVPLVSLEKAVEPLVPILPDVQSHAYAAKLKCNKPADNLTPDESASIMLYTMAWEPPTECLYMVLNTILRTKDRQQKLAPWYLYLRLFLNALFRLPLLPTMAYRGVRLDLKNRYIEGETIVWWGFTSCTTSMGVLQSDL
;
A
#
# COMPACT_ATOMS: atom_id res chain seq x y z
N MET A 1 -36.19 7.86 -9.69
CA MET A 1 -35.55 8.17 -8.40
C MET A 1 -34.30 7.33 -8.29
N ALA A 2 -33.14 7.97 -8.30
CA ALA A 2 -31.83 7.35 -8.43
C ALA A 2 -31.29 6.93 -7.06
N THR A 3 -30.89 5.66 -6.93
CA THR A 3 -30.15 5.11 -5.78
C THR A 3 -28.93 4.36 -6.30
N ALA A 4 -27.88 5.11 -6.64
CA ALA A 4 -26.55 4.58 -6.93
C ALA A 4 -25.54 5.75 -6.94
N THR A 5 -25.09 6.21 -5.77
CA THR A 5 -24.06 7.28 -5.71
C THR A 5 -23.15 7.22 -4.48
N ARG A 6 -23.60 6.64 -3.36
CA ARG A 6 -22.84 6.73 -2.09
C ARG A 6 -21.61 5.80 -2.05
N GLY A 7 -21.69 4.58 -2.59
CA GLY A 7 -20.60 3.59 -2.52
C GLY A 7 -19.48 3.78 -3.56
N GLU A 8 -19.78 4.32 -4.74
CA GLU A 8 -18.77 4.56 -5.78
C GLU A 8 -17.90 5.80 -5.48
N GLY A 9 -18.48 6.85 -4.90
CA GLY A 9 -17.75 8.05 -4.48
C GLY A 9 -16.74 7.76 -3.37
N GLU A 10 -17.12 6.97 -2.37
CA GLU A 10 -16.27 6.61 -1.23
C GLU A 10 -15.07 5.73 -1.65
N ALA A 11 -15.31 4.71 -2.49
CA ALA A 11 -14.23 3.89 -3.06
C ALA A 11 -13.26 4.71 -3.95
N THR A 12 -13.76 5.74 -4.63
CA THR A 12 -12.95 6.64 -5.47
C THR A 12 -12.07 7.55 -4.62
N VAL A 13 -12.64 8.20 -3.60
CA VAL A 13 -11.90 9.04 -2.64
C VAL A 13 -10.77 8.24 -1.97
N GLN A 14 -11.08 7.02 -1.53
CA GLN A 14 -10.10 6.15 -0.88
C GLN A 14 -8.98 5.69 -1.83
N ARG A 15 -9.29 5.46 -3.12
CA ARG A 15 -8.27 5.16 -4.14
C ARG A 15 -7.33 6.34 -4.38
N ILE A 16 -7.79 7.58 -4.19
CA ILE A 16 -7.00 8.79 -4.39
C ILE A 16 -6.01 9.02 -3.24
N LEU A 17 -6.38 8.69 -2.00
CA LEU A 17 -5.51 8.90 -0.84
C LEU A 17 -4.14 8.21 -1.00
N ARG A 18 -4.13 6.93 -1.41
CA ARG A 18 -2.88 6.20 -1.65
C ARG A 18 -2.04 6.70 -2.82
N ILE A 19 -2.67 7.37 -3.81
CA ILE A 19 -1.99 7.89 -5.00
C ILE A 19 -1.47 9.32 -4.74
N THR A 20 -1.96 10.01 -3.71
CA THR A 20 -1.65 11.43 -3.44
C THR A 20 -0.77 11.68 -2.21
N ASP A 21 -0.32 10.63 -1.52
CA ASP A 21 0.41 10.71 -0.25
C ASP A 21 1.91 11.09 -0.36
N VAL A 22 2.40 11.39 -1.57
CA VAL A 22 3.83 11.73 -1.79
C VAL A 22 4.28 12.98 -1.02
N ALA A 23 3.37 13.91 -0.73
CA ALA A 23 3.69 15.10 0.04
C ALA A 23 4.16 14.78 1.47
N GLN A 24 3.83 13.59 1.99
CA GLN A 24 4.21 13.11 3.32
C GLN A 24 5.63 12.54 3.36
N GLU A 25 6.29 12.33 2.23
CA GLU A 25 7.69 11.87 2.20
C GLU A 25 8.60 12.96 2.77
N SER A 26 9.52 12.61 3.68
CA SER A 26 10.44 13.59 4.29
C SER A 26 11.60 13.98 3.37
N LEU A 27 11.90 13.14 2.37
CA LEU A 27 13.10 13.19 1.52
C LEU A 27 14.42 13.02 2.28
N GLU A 28 14.35 12.70 3.57
CA GLU A 28 15.53 12.33 4.35
C GLU A 28 15.97 10.89 4.03
N ILE A 29 17.28 10.67 3.98
CA ILE A 29 17.83 9.32 3.90
C ILE A 29 17.82 8.70 5.30
N LEU A 30 17.03 7.64 5.45
CA LEU A 30 16.91 6.86 6.67
C LEU A 30 17.62 5.49 6.53
N ALA A 31 17.81 4.76 7.63
CA ALA A 31 18.51 3.47 7.61
C ALA A 31 17.77 2.36 6.81
N PRO A 32 18.44 1.43 6.13
CA PRO A 32 17.75 0.34 5.44
C PRO A 32 16.84 -0.49 6.37
N ILE A 33 15.65 -0.86 5.89
CA ILE A 33 14.73 -1.72 6.63
C ILE A 33 15.21 -3.17 6.52
N GLY A 34 15.50 -3.79 7.66
CA GLY A 34 15.92 -5.19 7.75
C GLY A 34 14.94 -6.06 8.56
N GLY A 35 15.21 -7.37 8.62
CA GLY A 35 14.49 -8.31 9.49
C GLY A 35 13.37 -9.09 8.81
N TYR A 36 12.55 -8.45 7.97
CA TYR A 36 11.44 -9.12 7.27
C TYR A 36 11.91 -10.24 6.31
N SER A 37 13.12 -10.16 5.76
CA SER A 37 13.66 -11.21 4.89
C SER A 37 14.08 -12.48 5.65
N ARG A 38 14.11 -12.45 6.99
CA ARG A 38 14.50 -13.59 7.83
C ARG A 38 13.31 -14.38 8.39
N VAL A 39 12.10 -13.84 8.30
CA VAL A 39 10.89 -14.55 8.72
C VAL A 39 10.40 -15.49 7.61
N PRO A 40 9.73 -16.61 7.96
CA PRO A 40 9.21 -17.53 6.97
C PRO A 40 8.10 -16.89 6.12
N LEU A 41 7.92 -17.41 4.90
CA LEU A 41 6.71 -17.14 4.12
C LEU A 41 5.54 -17.91 4.75
N VAL A 42 4.42 -17.25 4.99
CA VAL A 42 3.25 -17.81 5.67
C VAL A 42 1.96 -17.45 4.92
N SER A 43 0.83 -18.05 5.31
CA SER A 43 -0.48 -17.67 4.75
C SER A 43 -0.86 -16.23 5.12
N LEU A 44 -1.79 -15.62 4.39
CA LEU A 44 -2.19 -14.23 4.68
C LEU A 44 -2.79 -14.09 6.09
N GLU A 45 -3.55 -15.07 6.57
CA GLU A 45 -4.11 -15.05 7.93
C GLU A 45 -3.00 -14.97 8.98
N LYS A 46 -1.98 -15.82 8.84
CA LYS A 46 -0.81 -15.82 9.72
C LYS A 46 0.01 -14.54 9.59
N ALA A 47 0.07 -13.97 8.39
CA ALA A 47 0.82 -12.76 8.13
C ALA A 47 0.22 -11.52 8.81
N VAL A 48 -1.11 -11.46 8.95
CA VAL A 48 -1.82 -10.33 9.56
C VAL A 48 -2.12 -10.52 11.05
N GLU A 49 -1.96 -11.72 11.60
CA GLU A 49 -2.16 -12.00 13.05
C GLU A 49 -1.47 -10.99 13.97
N PRO A 50 -0.17 -10.65 13.79
CA PRO A 50 0.50 -9.68 14.65
C PRO A 50 0.02 -8.24 14.46
N LEU A 51 -0.74 -7.97 13.38
CA LEU A 51 -1.27 -6.64 13.07
C LEU A 51 -2.60 -6.36 13.77
N VAL A 52 -3.30 -7.37 14.30
CA VAL A 52 -4.61 -7.20 14.96
C VAL A 52 -4.61 -6.12 16.05
N PRO A 53 -3.59 -5.99 16.92
CA PRO A 53 -3.56 -4.91 17.91
C PRO A 53 -3.41 -3.50 17.32
N ILE A 54 -2.95 -3.39 16.07
CA ILE A 54 -2.72 -2.13 15.34
C ILE A 54 -3.91 -1.82 14.43
N LEU A 55 -4.48 -2.86 13.82
CA LEU A 55 -5.54 -2.84 12.82
C LEU A 55 -6.59 -3.90 13.23
N PRO A 56 -7.56 -3.55 14.09
CA PRO A 56 -8.50 -4.52 14.66
C PRO A 56 -9.24 -5.37 13.62
N ASP A 57 -9.63 -4.77 12.50
CA ASP A 57 -10.43 -5.43 11.45
C ASP A 57 -9.60 -6.08 10.34
N VAL A 58 -8.27 -6.11 10.45
CA VAL A 58 -7.37 -6.59 9.38
C VAL A 58 -7.65 -8.04 8.98
N GLN A 59 -8.05 -8.89 9.92
CA GLN A 59 -8.37 -10.30 9.64
C GLN A 59 -9.60 -10.43 8.76
N SER A 60 -10.65 -9.64 9.01
CA SER A 60 -11.86 -9.62 8.19
C SER A 60 -11.57 -9.16 6.76
N HIS A 61 -10.73 -8.13 6.62
CA HIS A 61 -10.30 -7.65 5.30
C HIS A 61 -9.38 -8.66 4.59
N ALA A 62 -8.47 -9.32 5.30
CA ALA A 62 -7.64 -10.39 4.76
C ALA A 62 -8.47 -11.56 4.24
N TYR A 63 -9.50 -11.96 4.99
CA TYR A 63 -10.44 -12.99 4.56
C TYR A 63 -11.18 -12.57 3.27
N ALA A 64 -11.71 -11.34 3.23
CA ALA A 64 -12.37 -10.82 2.04
C ALA A 64 -11.43 -10.74 0.81
N ALA A 65 -10.17 -10.38 1.02
CA ALA A 65 -9.15 -10.39 -0.03
C ALA A 65 -8.92 -11.80 -0.57
N LYS A 66 -8.76 -12.81 0.31
CA LYS A 66 -8.58 -14.21 -0.11
C LYS A 66 -9.76 -14.77 -0.88
N LEU A 67 -10.99 -14.43 -0.51
CA LEU A 67 -12.18 -14.87 -1.26
C LEU A 67 -12.14 -14.38 -2.72
N LYS A 68 -11.67 -13.15 -2.95
CA LYS A 68 -11.55 -12.56 -4.29
C LYS A 68 -10.34 -13.07 -5.08
N CYS A 69 -9.28 -13.48 -4.38
CA CYS A 69 -8.01 -13.93 -4.94
C CYS A 69 -7.86 -15.47 -4.95
N ASN A 70 -8.95 -16.23 -4.83
CA ASN A 70 -8.88 -17.69 -4.69
C ASN A 70 -8.36 -18.43 -5.94
N LYS A 71 -8.38 -17.78 -7.11
CA LYS A 71 -7.88 -18.29 -8.38
C LYS A 71 -7.13 -17.18 -9.14
N PRO A 72 -5.89 -16.84 -8.72
CA PRO A 72 -5.09 -15.84 -9.42
C PRO A 72 -4.87 -16.27 -10.88
N ALA A 73 -4.97 -15.32 -11.81
CA ALA A 73 -4.74 -15.56 -13.24
C ALA A 73 -3.25 -15.52 -13.62
N ASP A 74 -2.42 -15.06 -12.69
CA ASP A 74 -0.98 -15.00 -12.79
C ASP A 74 -0.34 -16.18 -12.03
N ASN A 75 1.00 -16.19 -11.96
CA ASN A 75 1.74 -17.22 -11.26
C ASN A 75 1.81 -16.98 -9.74
N LEU A 76 0.93 -16.17 -9.15
CA LEU A 76 0.88 -15.96 -7.70
C LEU A 76 0.03 -17.03 -7.02
N THR A 77 0.36 -17.32 -5.75
CA THR A 77 -0.54 -18.07 -4.87
C THR A 77 -1.73 -17.20 -4.46
N PRO A 78 -2.84 -17.80 -3.99
CA PRO A 78 -3.95 -17.03 -3.44
C PRO A 78 -3.54 -16.10 -2.30
N ASP A 79 -2.62 -16.50 -1.42
CA ASP A 79 -2.12 -15.67 -0.33
C ASP A 79 -1.27 -14.48 -0.84
N GLU A 80 -0.44 -14.71 -1.85
CA GLU A 80 0.36 -13.65 -2.49
C GLU A 80 -0.55 -12.62 -3.17
N SER A 81 -1.49 -13.05 -4.00
CA SER A 81 -2.43 -12.17 -4.69
C SER A 81 -3.32 -11.42 -3.67
N ALA A 82 -3.82 -12.11 -2.65
CA ALA A 82 -4.63 -11.50 -1.60
C ALA A 82 -3.83 -10.49 -0.76
N SER A 83 -2.52 -10.67 -0.55
CA SER A 83 -1.69 -9.69 0.15
C SER A 83 -1.60 -8.36 -0.59
N ILE A 84 -1.50 -8.40 -1.92
CA ILE A 84 -1.51 -7.23 -2.79
C ILE A 84 -2.90 -6.59 -2.79
N MET A 85 -3.95 -7.40 -2.91
CA MET A 85 -5.32 -6.89 -2.83
C MET A 85 -5.56 -6.17 -1.50
N LEU A 86 -5.18 -6.78 -0.37
CA LEU A 86 -5.33 -6.21 0.96
C LEU A 86 -4.60 -4.87 1.10
N TYR A 87 -3.38 -4.74 0.54
CA TYR A 87 -2.67 -3.46 0.50
C TYR A 87 -3.50 -2.38 -0.21
N THR A 88 -4.18 -2.73 -1.30
CA THR A 88 -4.98 -1.78 -2.08
C THR A 88 -6.44 -1.63 -1.62
N MET A 89 -6.86 -2.39 -0.62
CA MET A 89 -8.20 -2.28 -0.07
C MET A 89 -8.32 -1.00 0.74
N ALA A 90 -9.51 -0.42 0.69
CA ALA A 90 -9.89 0.71 1.51
C ALA A 90 -11.08 0.33 2.38
N TRP A 91 -11.09 0.87 3.58
CA TRP A 91 -12.16 0.72 4.56
C TRP A 91 -12.17 1.91 5.51
N GLU A 92 -13.27 2.03 6.26
CA GLU A 92 -13.47 3.09 7.23
C GLU A 92 -13.05 2.64 8.64
N PRO A 93 -12.36 3.51 9.40
CA PRO A 93 -11.86 4.82 8.98
C PRO A 93 -10.59 4.70 8.11
N PRO A 94 -10.31 5.64 7.17
CA PRO A 94 -9.13 5.59 6.31
C PRO A 94 -7.81 5.51 7.09
N THR A 95 -7.75 6.10 8.29
CA THR A 95 -6.59 6.04 9.18
C THR A 95 -6.25 4.62 9.64
N GLU A 96 -7.15 3.66 9.46
CA GLU A 96 -6.96 2.24 9.75
C GLU A 96 -6.78 1.39 8.48
N CYS A 97 -6.80 2.00 7.29
CA CYS A 97 -6.42 1.30 6.08
C CYS A 97 -4.97 0.83 6.17
N LEU A 98 -4.73 -0.44 5.82
CA LEU A 98 -3.41 -1.05 5.95
C LEU A 98 -2.33 -0.24 5.24
N TYR A 99 -2.56 0.21 4.01
CA TYR A 99 -1.58 1.00 3.27
C TYR A 99 -1.26 2.34 3.95
N MET A 100 -2.25 3.00 4.56
CA MET A 100 -2.06 4.28 5.22
C MET A 100 -1.18 4.12 6.45
N VAL A 101 -1.50 3.15 7.31
CA VAL A 101 -0.73 2.87 8.52
C VAL A 101 0.68 2.41 8.16
N LEU A 102 0.83 1.50 7.21
CA LEU A 102 2.13 1.00 6.78
C LEU A 102 3.01 2.12 6.19
N ASN A 103 2.50 2.89 5.24
CA ASN A 103 3.25 3.99 4.63
C ASN A 103 3.62 5.07 5.66
N THR A 104 2.74 5.33 6.63
CA THR A 104 3.05 6.25 7.74
C THR A 104 4.22 5.73 8.57
N ILE A 105 4.20 4.46 8.97
CA ILE A 105 5.30 3.83 9.72
C ILE A 105 6.60 3.87 8.90
N LEU A 106 6.56 3.54 7.62
CA LEU A 106 7.74 3.53 6.76
C LEU A 106 8.45 4.89 6.69
N ARG A 107 7.70 5.99 6.82
CA ARG A 107 8.23 7.36 6.82
C ARG A 107 8.83 7.79 8.16
N THR A 108 8.61 7.07 9.26
CA THR A 108 9.12 7.51 10.57
C THR A 108 10.58 7.13 10.80
N LYS A 109 11.29 7.94 11.61
CA LYS A 109 12.69 7.70 11.98
C LYS A 109 12.85 6.44 12.84
N ASP A 110 11.87 6.16 13.70
CA ASP A 110 11.83 5.04 14.65
C ASP A 110 11.15 3.76 14.09
N ARG A 111 11.04 3.64 12.76
CA ARG A 111 10.25 2.59 12.11
C ARG A 111 10.69 1.17 12.38
N GLN A 112 11.95 0.91 12.72
CA GLN A 112 12.46 -0.46 12.85
C GLN A 112 11.69 -1.25 13.94
N GLN A 113 11.37 -0.61 15.06
CA GLN A 113 10.57 -1.23 16.12
C GLN A 113 9.09 -1.34 15.73
N LYS A 114 8.55 -0.28 15.11
CA LYS A 114 7.16 -0.22 14.64
C LYS A 114 6.85 -1.23 13.52
N LEU A 115 7.85 -1.60 12.72
CA LEU A 115 7.72 -2.58 11.64
C LEU A 115 7.86 -4.03 12.10
N ALA A 116 8.31 -4.30 13.33
CA ALA A 116 8.49 -5.67 13.80
C ALA A 116 7.20 -6.52 13.69
N PRO A 117 6.00 -6.01 14.06
CA PRO A 117 4.73 -6.73 13.83
C PRO A 117 4.40 -6.95 12.34
N TRP A 118 4.98 -6.14 11.44
CA TRP A 118 4.70 -6.16 10.01
C TRP A 118 5.58 -7.13 9.22
N TYR A 119 6.59 -7.73 9.82
CA TYR A 119 7.57 -8.54 9.08
C TYR A 119 6.96 -9.71 8.33
N LEU A 120 5.98 -10.42 8.90
CA LEU A 120 5.31 -11.52 8.19
C LEU A 120 4.51 -11.01 6.99
N TYR A 121 3.76 -9.92 7.17
CA TYR A 121 3.02 -9.27 6.09
C TYR A 121 3.95 -8.73 5.00
N LEU A 122 4.99 -7.98 5.36
CA LEU A 122 5.98 -7.46 4.43
C LEU A 122 6.69 -8.57 3.67
N ARG A 123 7.02 -9.68 4.34
CA ARG A 123 7.61 -10.85 3.68
C ARG A 123 6.70 -11.40 2.60
N LEU A 124 5.42 -11.60 2.90
CA LEU A 124 4.44 -12.11 1.93
C LEU A 124 4.18 -11.13 0.79
N PHE A 125 3.94 -9.86 1.12
CA PHE A 125 3.62 -8.80 0.17
C PHE A 125 4.77 -8.51 -0.80
N LEU A 126 6.00 -8.33 -0.30
CA LEU A 126 7.16 -8.10 -1.17
C LEU A 126 7.48 -9.33 -2.02
N ASN A 127 7.33 -10.54 -1.48
CA ASN A 127 7.49 -11.77 -2.25
C ASN A 127 6.49 -11.85 -3.40
N ALA A 128 5.23 -11.47 -3.16
CA ALA A 128 4.22 -11.39 -4.21
C ALA A 128 4.57 -10.36 -5.30
N LEU A 129 4.96 -9.14 -4.89
CA LEU A 129 5.34 -8.09 -5.84
C LEU A 129 6.52 -8.47 -6.72
N PHE A 130 7.57 -9.10 -6.17
CA PHE A 130 8.76 -9.50 -6.93
C PHE A 130 8.52 -10.67 -7.90
N ARG A 131 7.40 -11.37 -7.79
CA ARG A 131 7.00 -12.42 -8.73
C ARG A 131 6.22 -11.91 -9.93
N LEU A 132 5.72 -10.67 -9.87
CA LEU A 132 5.00 -10.05 -10.97
C LEU A 132 5.97 -9.52 -12.04
N PRO A 133 5.58 -9.53 -13.33
CA PRO A 133 6.41 -8.99 -14.39
C PRO A 133 6.60 -7.48 -14.20
N LEU A 134 7.82 -7.01 -14.46
CA LEU A 134 8.09 -5.58 -14.53
C LEU A 134 7.44 -5.02 -15.79
N LEU A 135 6.73 -3.90 -15.64
CA LEU A 135 6.12 -3.17 -16.74
C LEU A 135 6.77 -1.79 -16.87
N PRO A 136 7.76 -1.61 -17.75
CA PRO A 136 8.32 -0.30 -18.05
C PRO A 136 7.25 0.55 -18.75
N THR A 137 6.66 1.50 -18.03
CA THR A 137 5.64 2.38 -18.57
C THR A 137 5.70 3.75 -17.91
N MET A 138 5.12 4.75 -18.57
CA MET A 138 4.85 6.03 -17.95
C MET A 138 3.70 5.87 -16.98
N ALA A 139 3.95 6.20 -15.72
CA ALA A 139 2.96 6.19 -14.66
C ALA A 139 2.90 7.57 -14.01
N TYR A 140 1.71 7.93 -13.54
CA TYR A 140 1.42 9.19 -12.89
C TYR A 140 1.10 8.95 -11.42
N ARG A 141 1.53 9.89 -10.58
CA ARG A 141 1.19 9.96 -9.17
C ARG A 141 0.67 11.36 -8.88
N GLY A 142 -0.49 11.44 -8.24
CA GLY A 142 -1.13 12.71 -7.92
C GLY A 142 -0.36 13.44 -6.82
N VAL A 143 -0.31 14.77 -6.90
CA VAL A 143 0.25 15.60 -5.85
C VAL A 143 -0.69 16.79 -5.64
N ARG A 144 -1.16 16.99 -4.41
CA ARG A 144 -2.06 18.10 -4.06
C ARG A 144 -1.34 19.39 -3.67
N LEU A 145 -0.01 19.38 -3.66
CA LEU A 145 0.85 20.47 -3.21
C LEU A 145 1.92 20.76 -4.25
N ASP A 146 2.38 22.02 -4.32
CA ASP A 146 3.55 22.35 -5.12
C ASP A 146 4.80 21.82 -4.40
N LEU A 147 5.43 20.79 -4.99
CA LEU A 147 6.65 20.18 -4.48
C LEU A 147 7.89 20.55 -5.30
N LYS A 148 7.80 21.48 -6.27
CA LYS A 148 8.91 21.80 -7.18
C LYS A 148 10.22 22.10 -6.45
N ASN A 149 10.15 22.89 -5.38
CA ASN A 149 11.33 23.29 -4.61
C ASN A 149 11.93 22.15 -3.75
N ARG A 150 11.23 21.01 -3.65
CA ARG A 150 11.66 19.83 -2.87
C ARG A 150 12.25 18.74 -3.76
N TYR A 151 12.03 18.80 -5.07
CA TYR A 151 12.48 17.79 -6.04
C TYR A 151 13.44 18.46 -7.01
N ILE A 152 14.72 18.43 -6.68
CA ILE A 152 15.77 19.07 -7.47
C ILE A 152 16.22 18.08 -8.56
N GLU A 153 16.32 18.56 -9.79
CA GLU A 153 16.76 17.75 -10.93
C GLU A 153 18.20 17.23 -10.71
N GLY A 154 18.42 15.96 -11.00
CA GLY A 154 19.70 15.28 -10.80
C GLY A 154 19.90 14.70 -9.39
N GLU A 155 19.05 15.01 -8.42
CA GLU A 155 19.13 14.40 -7.09
C GLU A 155 18.50 13.00 -7.06
N THR A 156 19.10 12.12 -6.25
CA THR A 156 18.51 10.83 -5.94
C THR A 156 17.59 10.97 -4.74
N ILE A 157 16.32 10.62 -4.94
CA ILE A 157 15.28 10.71 -3.91
C ILE A 157 14.84 9.32 -3.51
N VAL A 158 14.63 9.12 -2.20
CA VAL A 158 14.07 7.89 -1.65
C VAL A 158 12.66 8.17 -1.13
N TRP A 159 11.67 7.47 -1.68
CA TRP A 159 10.34 7.39 -1.11
C TRP A 159 10.27 6.18 -0.20
N TRP A 160 10.05 6.42 1.08
CA TRP A 160 10.04 5.35 2.08
C TRP A 160 8.72 4.60 2.08
N GLY A 161 7.60 5.29 1.83
CA GLY A 161 6.31 4.65 1.63
C GLY A 161 6.24 3.89 0.30
N PHE A 162 5.47 2.81 0.26
CA PHE A 162 5.12 2.17 -1.00
C PHE A 162 4.39 3.16 -1.90
N THR A 163 4.77 3.16 -3.17
CA THR A 163 4.25 4.11 -4.15
C THR A 163 3.17 3.47 -5.00
N SER A 164 1.95 3.98 -4.89
CA SER A 164 0.86 3.66 -5.82
C SER A 164 0.84 4.66 -6.98
N CYS A 165 0.62 4.17 -8.19
CA CYS A 165 0.57 4.99 -9.40
C CYS A 165 -0.58 4.56 -10.32
N THR A 166 -0.87 5.38 -11.33
CA THR A 166 -1.88 5.13 -12.36
C THR A 166 -1.30 5.42 -13.74
N THR A 167 -1.67 4.64 -14.76
CA THR A 167 -1.35 4.97 -16.16
C THR A 167 -2.39 5.91 -16.77
N SER A 168 -3.53 6.12 -16.10
CA SER A 168 -4.59 7.01 -16.53
C SER A 168 -4.52 8.35 -15.80
N MET A 169 -4.25 9.42 -16.56
CA MET A 169 -4.32 10.80 -16.10
C MET A 169 -5.72 11.18 -15.59
N GLY A 170 -6.79 10.62 -16.16
CA GLY A 170 -8.17 10.92 -15.76
C GLY A 170 -8.47 10.55 -14.31
N VAL A 171 -7.77 9.55 -13.76
CA VAL A 171 -7.87 9.15 -12.34
C VAL A 171 -7.33 10.23 -11.40
N LEU A 172 -6.46 11.12 -11.88
CA LEU A 172 -5.93 12.24 -11.10
C LEU A 172 -6.79 13.51 -11.23
N GLN A 173 -7.54 13.64 -12.34
CA GLN A 173 -8.32 14.82 -12.66
C GLN A 173 -9.73 14.81 -12.06
N SER A 174 -10.22 13.66 -11.58
CA SER A 174 -11.59 13.56 -11.06
C SER A 174 -11.80 14.28 -9.72
N ASP A 175 -10.74 14.61 -8.97
CA ASP A 175 -10.83 15.08 -7.58
C ASP A 175 -9.61 15.96 -7.16
N LEU A 176 -9.08 16.74 -8.11
CA LEU A 176 -8.24 17.92 -7.83
C LEU A 176 -9.07 19.19 -8.04
#